data_AF-A0A7J7MIV2-F1
#
_entry.id   AF-A0A7J7MIV2-F1
#
_cell.length_a   1.000
_cell.length_b   1.000
_cell.length_c   1.000
_cell.angle_alpha   90.00
_cell.angle_beta   90.00
_cell.angle_gamma   90.00
#
_symmetry.space_group_name_H-M   'P 1'
#
loop_
_entity.id
_entity.type
_entity.pdbx_description
1 polymer ?
#
loop_
_entity_poly.entity_id
_entity_poly.type
_entity_poly.pdbx_seq_one_letter_code
_entity_poly.pdbx_strand_id
1 'polypeptide(L)' 'MLSLKGRKELLSFLNRRKYKEMALAVLEKKRLRFSALDMRFHIRDLIGSGHLKIVHTPTGLFIRISKD' A
#
# COMPACT_ATOMS: atom_id res chain seq x y z
N MET A 1 14.51 -10.56 -2.48
CA MET A 1 14.60 -9.40 -3.40
C MET A 1 13.23 -8.93 -3.94
N LEU A 2 12.36 -9.84 -4.39
CA LEU A 2 11.02 -9.52 -4.95
C LEU A 2 10.06 -8.80 -3.97
N SER A 3 10.14 -9.12 -2.68
CA SER A 3 9.37 -8.45 -1.63
C SER A 3 9.79 -6.98 -1.44
N LEU A 4 11.09 -6.73 -1.27
CA LEU A 4 11.65 -5.37 -1.11
C LEU A 4 11.33 -4.42 -2.26
N LYS A 5 11.43 -4.90 -3.52
CA LYS A 5 11.08 -4.09 -4.69
C LYS A 5 9.58 -3.76 -4.72
N GLY A 6 8.71 -4.72 -4.40
CA GLY A 6 7.27 -4.50 -4.31
C GLY A 6 6.87 -3.50 -3.22
N ARG A 7 7.46 -3.62 -2.02
CA ARG A 7 7.28 -2.65 -0.93
C ARG A 7 7.64 -1.23 -1.36
N LYS A 8 8.82 -1.05 -1.97
CA LYS A 8 9.28 0.27 -2.46
C LYS A 8 8.38 0.83 -3.54
N GLU A 9 7.91 -0.01 -4.47
CA GLU A 9 6.97 0.39 -5.52
C GLU A 9 5.64 0.86 -4.92
N LEU A 10 5.06 0.10 -3.98
CA LEU A 10 3.83 0.46 -3.29
C LEU A 10 3.96 1.77 -2.50
N LEU A 11 5.02 1.93 -1.71
CA LEU A 11 5.29 3.15 -0.97
C LEU A 11 5.52 4.35 -1.90
N SER A 12 6.28 4.19 -2.98
CA SER A 12 6.48 5.25 -3.99
C SER A 12 5.17 5.64 -4.67
N PHE A 13 4.31 4.66 -4.98
CA PHE A 13 3.00 4.90 -5.57
C PHE A 13 2.09 5.72 -4.64
N LEU A 14 2.06 5.40 -3.34
CA LEU A 14 1.26 6.13 -2.36
C LEU A 14 1.86 7.53 -2.10
N ASN A 15 3.18 7.65 -1.97
CA ASN A 15 3.85 8.94 -1.72
C ASN A 15 3.63 10.00 -2.81
N ARG A 16 3.32 9.59 -4.05
CA ARG A 16 2.98 10.50 -5.15
C ARG A 16 1.56 11.06 -5.08
N ARG A 17 0.72 10.57 -4.15
CA ARG A 17 -0.66 11.05 -3.97
C ARG A 17 -0.70 12.17 -2.95
N LYS A 18 -1.56 13.17 -3.18
CA LYS A 18 -1.76 14.33 -2.29
C LYS A 18 -1.92 13.96 -0.82
N TYR A 19 -2.71 12.93 -0.53
CA TYR A 19 -3.02 12.49 0.84
C TYR A 19 -2.25 11.24 1.28
N LYS A 20 -1.27 10.80 0.48
CA LYS A 20 -0.48 9.57 0.72
C LYS A 20 -1.34 8.33 1.03
N GLU A 21 -2.51 8.26 0.40
CA GLU A 21 -3.50 7.21 0.62
C GLU A 21 -4.26 6.79 -0.63
N MET A 22 -4.89 5.62 -0.55
CA MET A 22 -5.79 5.11 -1.57
C MET A 22 -6.84 4.15 -0.98
N ALA A 23 -8.02 4.09 -1.58
CA ALA A 23 -9.04 3.09 -1.23
C ALA A 23 -8.46 1.67 -1.34
N LEU A 24 -8.61 0.88 -0.28
CA LEU A 24 -8.06 -0.47 -0.17
C LEU A 24 -8.53 -1.35 -1.33
N ALA A 25 -9.83 -1.35 -1.62
CA ALA A 25 -10.43 -2.16 -2.68
C ALA A 25 -9.86 -1.86 -4.08
N VAL A 26 -9.41 -0.63 -4.34
CA VAL A 26 -8.77 -0.26 -5.61
C VAL A 26 -7.29 -0.62 -5.58
N LEU A 27 -6.64 -0.42 -4.44
CA LEU A 27 -5.22 -0.72 -4.27
C LEU A 27 -4.95 -2.22 -4.43
N GLU A 28 -5.75 -3.08 -3.80
CA GLU A 28 -5.61 -4.55 -3.87
C GLU A 28 -5.66 -5.10 -5.31
N LYS A 29 -6.43 -4.46 -6.19
CA LYS A 29 -6.57 -4.89 -7.59
C LYS A 29 -5.40 -4.47 -8.49
N LYS A 30 -4.50 -3.62 -7.99
CA LYS A 30 -3.35 -3.17 -8.77
C LYS A 30 -2.27 -4.24 -8.79
N ARG A 31 -1.71 -4.46 -9.98
CA ARG A 31 -0.52 -5.29 -10.17
C ARG A 31 0.74 -4.45 -9.98
N LEU A 32 1.66 -4.95 -9.17
CA LEU A 32 3.01 -4.39 -9.04
C LEU A 32 3.86 -4.81 -10.25
N ARG A 33 4.67 -3.89 -10.76
CA ARG A 33 5.57 -4.13 -11.90
C ARG A 33 6.80 -4.92 -11.48
N PHE A 34 7.30 -4.69 -10.27
CA PHE A 34 8.59 -5.21 -9.82
C PHE A 34 8.48 -6.33 -8.77
N SER A 35 7.28 -6.87 -8.57
CA SER A 35 7.04 -7.99 -7.67
C SER A 35 6.10 -9.02 -8.30
N ALA A 36 6.47 -10.29 -8.18
CA ALA A 36 5.59 -11.41 -8.52
C ALA A 36 4.58 -11.72 -7.40
N LEU A 37 4.77 -11.14 -6.20
CA LEU A 37 3.86 -11.30 -5.08
C LEU A 37 2.65 -10.37 -5.20
N ASP A 38 1.50 -10.87 -4.79
CA ASP A 38 0.23 -10.14 -4.80
C ASP A 38 0.28 -8.86 -3.95
N MET A 39 -0.46 -7.83 -4.36
CA MET A 39 -0.53 -6.55 -3.64
C MET A 39 -0.93 -6.73 -2.17
N ARG A 40 -1.85 -7.66 -1.88
CA ARG A 40 -2.32 -7.93 -0.51
C ARG A 40 -1.21 -8.41 0.41
N PHE A 41 -0.23 -9.15 -0.14
CA PHE A 41 0.93 -9.58 0.63
C PHE A 41 1.71 -8.37 1.14
N HIS A 42 2.07 -7.44 0.25
CA HIS A 42 2.83 -6.24 0.61
C HIS A 42 2.06 -5.30 1.52
N ILE A 43 0.74 -5.15 1.32
CA ILE A 43 -0.10 -4.34 2.21
C ILE A 43 -0.06 -4.90 3.63
N ARG A 44 -0.34 -6.20 3.83
CA ARG A 44 -0.35 -6.81 5.16
C ARG A 44 1.00 -6.72 5.85
N ASP A 45 2.05 -6.96 5.10
CA ASP A 45 3.43 -6.92 5.59
C ASP A 45 3.88 -5.49 5.94
N LEU A 46 3.48 -4.47 5.17
CA LEU A 46 3.73 -3.06 5.51
C LEU A 46 2.85 -2.55 6.66
N ILE A 47 1.65 -3.10 6.85
CA ILE A 47 0.83 -2.86 8.05
C ILE A 47 1.50 -3.49 9.28
N GLY A 48 1.93 -4.75 9.18
CA GLY A 48 2.59 -5.48 10.27
C GLY A 48 3.91 -4.84 10.70
N SER A 49 4.60 -4.16 9.79
CA SER A 49 5.82 -3.40 10.08
C SER A 49 5.57 -1.92 10.40
N GLY A 50 4.31 -1.46 10.46
CA GLY A 50 3.95 -0.11 10.87
C GLY A 50 4.06 1.00 9.81
N HIS A 51 4.51 0.69 8.58
CA HIS A 51 4.67 1.68 7.50
C HIS A 51 3.33 2.13 6.91
N LEU A 52 2.33 1.25 6.93
CA LEU A 52 0.97 1.52 6.47
C LEU A 52 -0.02 1.37 7.62
N LYS A 53 -1.12 2.11 7.52
CA LYS A 53 -2.28 1.96 8.41
C LYS A 53 -3.57 1.95 7.60
N ILE A 54 -4.57 1.28 8.15
CA ILE A 54 -5.94 1.31 7.64
C ILE A 54 -6.63 2.53 8.25
N VAL A 55 -7.29 3.32 7.40
CA VAL A 55 -8.09 4.48 7.79
C VAL A 55 -9.53 4.20 7.36
N HIS A 56 -10.47 4.39 8.28
CA HIS A 56 -11.89 4.32 7.99
C HIS A 56 -12.36 5.69 7.51
N THR A 57 -13.03 5.72 6.36
CA THR A 57 -13.70 6.91 5.85
C THR A 57 -15.17 6.59 5.59
N PRO A 58 -16.05 7.59 5.47
CA PRO A 58 -17.46 7.36 5.13
C PRO A 58 -17.66 6.61 3.80
N THR A 59 -16.67 6.67 2.90
CA THR A 59 -16.69 6.02 1.59
C THR A 59 -16.00 4.65 1.57
N GLY A 60 -15.46 4.19 2.71
CA GLY A 60 -14.89 2.86 2.88
C GLY A 60 -13.50 2.84 3.52
N LEU A 61 -12.76 1.75 3.29
CA LEU A 61 -11.42 1.55 3.85
C LEU A 61 -10.35 2.13 2.93
N PHE A 62 -9.44 2.89 3.52
CA PHE A 62 -8.28 3.45 2.86
C PHE A 62 -6.99 2.92 3.49
N ILE A 63 -5.97 2.75 2.66
CA ILE A 63 -4.60 2.50 3.09
C ILE A 63 -3.84 3.82 3.00
N ARG A 64 -3.24 4.24 4.11
CA ARG A 64 -2.45 5.47 4.23
C ARG A 64 -1.06 5.14 4.78
N ILE A 65 -0.05 5.90 4.33
CA ILE A 65 1.28 5.87 4.95
C ILE A 65 1.17 6.35 6.41
N SER A 66 1.70 5.57 7.35
CA SER A 66 1.59 5.86 8.79
C SER A 66 2.38 7.09 9.22
N LYS A 67 3.58 7.27 8.65
CA LYS A 67 4.50 8.43 8.70
C LYS A 67 5.68 8.12 7.74
N ASP A 68 6.35 9.16 7.21
CA ASP A 68 7.58 8.99 6.39
C ASP A 68 8.72 8.34 7.20
#